data_AF-A0A947NQ94-F1
#
_entry.id   AF-A0A947NQ94-F1
#
_cell.length_a   1.000
_cell.length_b   1.000
_cell.length_c   1.000
_cell.angle_alpha   90.00
_cell.angle_beta   90.00
_cell.angle_gamma   90.00
#
_symmetry.space_group_name_H-M   'P 1'
#
loop_
_entity.id
_entity.type
_entity.pdbx_description
1 polymer ?
#
loop_
_entity_poly.entity_id
_entity_poly.type
_entity_poly.pdbx_seq_one_letter_code
_entity_poly.pdbx_strand_id
1 'polypeptide(L)'
;MVRVRFAPSPTGYLHIGSARTALFNWVYARRHGGKFLLRIEDTDIARSESRFLDEIMTDLKWLGINWDEEPINQSKRFDVYRAAAENLVKSGKAYREGEAYIFRMPAGRVIEIDDMIHGKVSFNTDDIKDQVMIKSDGSPAYNFCCVVDDAYLKITHIIRGDDHLSNTPKQVLFYEALGLKAPEFGHMPLIMGSDGAKLSKRHGGVSVEE
;
A
#
# COMPACT_ATOMS: atom_id res chain seq x y z
N MET A 1 -12.89 14.47 6.60
CA MET A 1 -13.61 13.66 5.60
C MET A 1 -12.81 12.39 5.37
N VAL A 2 -13.46 11.22 5.41
CA VAL A 2 -12.79 9.93 5.18
C VAL A 2 -12.33 9.83 3.73
N ARG A 3 -11.09 9.37 3.53
CA ARG A 3 -10.47 9.01 2.25
C ARG A 3 -9.76 7.68 2.43
N VAL A 4 -10.13 6.71 1.61
CA VAL A 4 -9.60 5.34 1.57
C VAL A 4 -9.24 4.99 0.13
N ARG A 5 -8.48 3.92 -0.07
CA ARG A 5 -8.06 3.49 -1.41
C ARG A 5 -7.91 1.99 -1.55
N PHE A 6 -8.19 1.52 -2.75
CA PHE A 6 -7.75 0.22 -3.22
C PHE A 6 -6.55 0.43 -4.17
N ALA A 7 -5.48 -0.35 -3.96
CA ALA A 7 -4.21 -0.16 -4.66
C ALA A 7 -3.77 -1.45 -5.39
N PRO A 8 -4.42 -1.82 -6.51
CA PRO A 8 -4.09 -3.05 -7.22
C PRO A 8 -2.79 -2.91 -8.04
N SER A 9 -1.98 -3.97 -8.06
CA SER A 9 -0.90 -4.13 -9.04
C SER A 9 -1.42 -4.94 -10.25
N PRO A 10 -1.30 -4.43 -11.49
CA PRO A 10 -1.82 -5.09 -12.70
C PRO A 10 -0.91 -6.24 -13.18
N THR A 11 -0.62 -7.19 -12.28
CA THR A 11 0.26 -8.35 -12.48
C THR A 11 -0.51 -9.66 -12.60
N GLY A 12 -1.83 -9.57 -12.74
CA GLY A 12 -2.77 -10.67 -12.87
C GLY A 12 -4.18 -10.22 -12.49
N TYR A 13 -5.15 -11.08 -12.72
CA TYR A 13 -6.58 -10.81 -12.51
C TYR A 13 -6.96 -10.46 -11.06
N LEU A 14 -8.12 -9.81 -10.91
CA LEU A 14 -8.69 -9.50 -9.61
C LEU A 14 -9.12 -10.80 -8.92
N HIS A 15 -8.46 -11.10 -7.81
CA HIS A 15 -8.81 -12.27 -7.00
C HIS A 15 -9.74 -11.88 -5.84
N ILE A 16 -10.48 -12.85 -5.31
CA ILE A 16 -11.49 -12.63 -4.26
C ILE A 16 -10.96 -11.88 -3.02
N GLY A 17 -9.74 -12.15 -2.57
CA GLY A 17 -9.13 -11.42 -1.45
C GLY A 17 -8.90 -9.93 -1.73
N SER A 18 -8.53 -9.59 -2.95
CA SER A 18 -8.37 -8.19 -3.39
C SER A 18 -9.72 -7.53 -3.62
N ALA A 19 -10.68 -8.23 -4.22
CA ALA A 19 -12.05 -7.76 -4.36
C ALA A 19 -12.70 -7.47 -3.00
N ARG A 20 -12.49 -8.34 -2.01
CA ARG A 20 -12.89 -8.13 -0.61
C ARG A 20 -12.26 -6.85 -0.06
N THR A 21 -10.96 -6.65 -0.26
CA THR A 21 -10.27 -5.44 0.21
C THR A 21 -10.86 -4.18 -0.42
N ALA A 22 -11.13 -4.19 -1.73
CA ALA A 22 -11.80 -3.10 -2.42
C ALA A 22 -13.21 -2.84 -1.85
N LEU A 23 -14.00 -3.89 -1.65
CA LEU A 23 -15.34 -3.81 -1.08
C LEU A 23 -15.34 -3.18 0.32
N PHE A 24 -14.47 -3.62 1.23
CA PHE A 24 -14.42 -3.06 2.59
C PHE A 24 -14.03 -1.58 2.58
N ASN A 25 -13.05 -1.18 1.76
CA ASN A 25 -12.71 0.23 1.61
C ASN A 25 -13.92 1.01 1.04
N TRP A 26 -14.58 0.50 0.00
CA TRP A 26 -15.74 1.15 -0.61
C TRP A 26 -16.90 1.33 0.38
N VAL A 27 -17.30 0.27 1.09
CA VAL A 27 -18.35 0.34 2.12
C VAL A 27 -17.97 1.31 3.23
N TYR A 28 -16.70 1.29 3.67
CA TYR A 28 -16.23 2.20 4.71
C TYR A 28 -16.30 3.67 4.27
N ALA A 29 -15.91 3.96 3.03
CA ALA A 29 -16.07 5.30 2.44
C ALA A 29 -17.54 5.72 2.43
N ARG A 30 -18.43 4.88 1.88
CA ARG A 30 -19.86 5.19 1.74
C ARG A 30 -20.54 5.41 3.09
N ARG A 31 -20.26 4.55 4.08
CA ARG A 31 -20.80 4.67 5.43
C ARG A 31 -20.45 6.00 6.10
N HIS A 32 -19.26 6.55 5.82
CA HIS A 32 -18.77 7.79 6.45
C HIS A 32 -18.88 9.03 5.55
N GLY A 33 -19.62 8.94 4.43
CA GLY A 33 -19.71 10.04 3.46
C GLY A 33 -18.35 10.48 2.91
N GLY A 34 -17.40 9.54 2.84
CA GLY A 34 -16.03 9.73 2.39
C GLY A 34 -15.83 9.36 0.92
N LYS A 35 -14.56 9.32 0.51
CA LYS A 35 -14.15 8.96 -0.84
C LYS A 35 -13.36 7.64 -0.90
N PHE A 36 -13.67 6.84 -1.91
CA PHE A 36 -12.97 5.64 -2.32
C PHE A 36 -12.18 5.91 -3.59
N LEU A 37 -10.85 5.75 -3.51
CA LEU A 37 -9.91 6.09 -4.57
C LEU A 37 -9.21 4.83 -5.10
N LEU A 38 -8.68 4.93 -6.32
CA LEU A 38 -7.82 3.90 -6.90
C LEU A 38 -6.39 4.42 -7.11
N ARG A 39 -5.41 3.57 -6.81
CA ARG A 39 -4.00 3.76 -7.17
C ARG A 39 -3.47 2.52 -7.86
N ILE A 40 -3.06 2.65 -9.11
CA ILE A 40 -2.50 1.52 -9.87
C ILE A 40 -1.02 1.38 -9.52
N GLU A 41 -0.67 0.27 -8.89
CA GLU A 41 0.70 -0.04 -8.45
C GLU A 41 1.47 -0.76 -9.57
N ASP A 42 1.76 -0.01 -10.64
CA ASP A 42 2.44 -0.44 -11.86
C ASP A 42 3.94 -0.08 -11.86
N THR A 43 4.58 -0.07 -10.69
CA THR A 43 6.03 0.20 -10.56
C THR A 43 6.90 -0.89 -11.18
N ASP A 44 6.40 -2.13 -11.21
CA ASP A 44 7.05 -3.25 -11.86
C ASP A 44 6.58 -3.35 -13.32
N ILE A 45 7.26 -2.63 -14.20
CA ILE A 45 6.89 -2.51 -15.62
C ILE A 45 6.93 -3.87 -16.31
N ALA A 46 7.85 -4.76 -15.95
CA ALA A 46 8.02 -6.06 -16.60
C ALA A 46 6.84 -7.02 -16.32
N ARG A 47 6.19 -6.90 -15.16
CA ARG A 47 5.04 -7.73 -14.78
C ARG A 47 3.70 -7.03 -14.94
N SER A 48 3.69 -5.73 -15.19
CA SER A 48 2.47 -4.93 -15.33
C SER A 48 1.96 -4.97 -16.76
N GLU A 49 0.74 -5.46 -16.96
CA GLU A 49 0.13 -5.54 -18.30
C GLU A 49 -1.22 -4.79 -18.34
N SER A 50 -1.47 -4.07 -19.44
CA SER A 50 -2.71 -3.28 -19.59
C SER A 50 -3.96 -4.15 -19.53
N ARG A 51 -3.93 -5.37 -20.10
CA ARG A 51 -5.05 -6.31 -20.05
C ARG A 51 -5.52 -6.61 -18.63
N PHE A 52 -4.59 -6.78 -17.69
CA PHE A 52 -4.94 -7.04 -16.29
C PHE A 52 -5.54 -5.82 -15.63
N LEU A 53 -5.05 -4.63 -15.96
CA LEU A 53 -5.64 -3.39 -15.48
C LEU A 53 -7.08 -3.24 -16.01
N ASP A 54 -7.29 -3.40 -17.31
CA ASP A 54 -8.61 -3.26 -17.94
C ASP A 54 -9.64 -4.23 -17.34
N GLU A 55 -9.22 -5.47 -17.06
CA GLU A 55 -10.06 -6.47 -16.42
C GLU A 55 -10.35 -6.15 -14.96
N ILE A 56 -9.33 -5.79 -14.15
CA ILE A 56 -9.54 -5.34 -12.76
C ILE A 56 -10.55 -4.19 -12.70
N MET A 57 -10.47 -3.24 -13.63
CA MET A 57 -11.37 -2.09 -13.70
C MET A 57 -12.79 -2.49 -14.12
N THR A 58 -12.91 -3.49 -14.98
CA THR A 58 -14.19 -4.07 -15.40
C THR A 58 -14.85 -4.83 -14.25
N ASP A 59 -14.11 -5.69 -13.55
CA ASP A 59 -14.59 -6.45 -12.40
C ASP A 59 -15.08 -5.55 -11.27
N LEU A 60 -14.33 -4.48 -10.95
CA LEU A 60 -14.74 -3.52 -9.92
C LEU A 60 -16.07 -2.86 -10.27
N LYS A 61 -16.27 -2.47 -11.55
CA LYS A 61 -17.54 -1.89 -12.01
C LYS A 61 -18.67 -2.92 -11.98
N TRP A 62 -18.41 -4.16 -12.40
CA TRP A 62 -19.37 -5.25 -12.38
C TRP A 62 -19.84 -5.55 -10.94
N LEU A 63 -18.93 -5.52 -9.97
CA LEU A 63 -19.23 -5.62 -8.53
C LEU A 63 -19.98 -4.40 -7.96
N GLY A 64 -20.20 -3.34 -8.76
CA GLY A 64 -20.80 -2.08 -8.31
C GLY A 64 -19.85 -1.18 -7.49
N ILE A 65 -18.56 -1.50 -7.46
CA ILE A 65 -17.52 -0.79 -6.70
C ILE A 65 -16.95 0.34 -7.57
N ASN A 66 -17.67 1.46 -7.60
CA ASN A 66 -17.25 2.68 -8.28
C ASN A 66 -16.32 3.53 -7.41
N TRP A 67 -15.32 4.17 -8.03
CA TRP A 67 -14.37 5.09 -7.40
C TRP A 67 -14.68 6.55 -7.70
N ASP A 68 -14.22 7.45 -6.83
CA ASP A 68 -14.72 8.83 -6.75
C ASP A 68 -13.81 9.88 -7.43
N GLU A 69 -12.57 9.54 -7.77
CA GLU A 69 -11.59 10.42 -8.42
C GLU A 69 -10.77 9.63 -9.44
N GLU A 70 -10.18 10.32 -10.43
CA GLU A 70 -9.33 9.70 -11.45
C GLU A 70 -8.21 8.85 -10.82
N PRO A 71 -8.05 7.57 -11.24
CA PRO A 71 -6.95 6.73 -10.76
C PRO A 71 -5.60 7.33 -11.09
N ILE A 72 -4.64 7.17 -10.17
CA ILE A 72 -3.24 7.53 -10.43
C ILE A 72 -2.42 6.27 -10.70
N ASN A 73 -1.42 6.39 -11.58
CA ASN A 73 -0.45 5.33 -11.86
C ASN A 73 0.87 5.65 -11.18
N GLN A 74 1.46 4.68 -10.50
CA GLN A 74 2.75 4.88 -9.85
C GLN A 74 3.90 5.01 -10.85
N SER A 75 3.82 4.36 -12.01
CA SER A 75 4.77 4.47 -13.13
C SER A 75 4.97 5.92 -13.60
N LYS A 76 3.94 6.76 -13.49
CA LYS A 76 3.96 8.17 -13.90
C LYS A 76 4.52 9.12 -12.83
N ARG A 77 5.01 8.59 -11.71
CA ARG A 77 5.31 9.38 -10.50
C ARG A 77 6.71 9.13 -9.93
N PHE A 78 7.58 8.50 -10.71
CA PHE A 78 8.94 8.15 -10.27
C PHE A 78 9.75 9.38 -9.84
N ASP A 79 9.60 10.51 -10.53
CA ASP A 79 10.26 11.76 -10.17
C ASP A 79 9.78 12.31 -8.82
N VAL A 80 8.50 12.11 -8.48
CA VAL A 80 7.93 12.51 -7.18
C VAL A 80 8.57 11.69 -6.06
N TYR A 81 8.72 10.39 -6.25
CA TYR A 81 9.37 9.52 -5.26
C TYR A 81 10.85 9.88 -5.11
N ARG A 82 11.56 10.07 -6.23
CA ARG A 82 12.98 10.46 -6.20
C ARG A 82 13.17 11.78 -5.46
N ALA A 83 12.34 12.79 -5.74
CA ALA A 83 12.40 14.07 -5.05
C ALA A 83 12.15 13.93 -3.54
N ALA A 84 11.17 13.12 -3.14
CA ALA A 84 10.91 12.84 -1.72
C ALA A 84 12.09 12.12 -1.04
N ALA A 85 12.70 11.14 -1.72
CA ALA A 85 13.87 10.42 -1.20
C ALA A 85 15.09 11.34 -1.06
N GLU A 86 15.33 12.20 -2.06
CA GLU A 86 16.40 13.19 -2.04
C GLU A 86 16.23 14.19 -0.87
N ASN A 87 15.01 14.61 -0.57
CA ASN A 87 14.74 15.46 0.60
C ASN A 87 15.10 14.77 1.92
N LEU A 88 14.80 13.47 2.04
CA LEU A 88 15.18 12.70 3.23
C LEU A 88 16.70 12.56 3.36
N VAL A 89 17.41 12.37 2.24
CA VAL A 89 18.89 12.36 2.22
C VAL A 89 19.44 13.71 2.67
N LYS A 90 18.95 14.82 2.09
CA LYS A 90 19.35 16.18 2.47
C LYS A 90 19.11 16.50 3.95
N SER A 91 18.05 15.94 4.53
CA SER A 91 17.72 16.10 5.95
C SER A 91 18.50 15.18 6.90
N GLY A 92 19.41 14.34 6.38
CA GLY A 92 20.21 13.40 7.17
C GLY A 92 19.46 12.16 7.67
N LYS A 93 18.18 11.99 7.29
CA LYS A 93 17.34 10.84 7.67
C LYS A 93 17.54 9.62 6.76
N ALA A 94 18.20 9.82 5.63
CA ALA A 94 18.53 8.79 4.65
C ALA A 94 19.96 9.00 4.14
N TYR A 95 20.50 7.99 3.46
CA TYR A 95 21.81 8.03 2.81
C TYR A 95 21.73 7.38 1.43
N ARG A 96 22.80 7.56 0.64
CA ARG A 96 22.95 6.90 -0.66
C ARG A 96 23.97 5.78 -0.57
N GLU A 97 23.70 4.69 -1.28
CA GLU A 97 24.62 3.58 -1.50
C GLU A 97 24.64 3.27 -3.00
N GLY A 98 25.67 3.78 -3.70
CA GLY A 98 25.65 3.88 -5.15
C GLY A 98 24.46 4.72 -5.64
N GLU A 99 23.64 4.15 -6.52
CA GLU A 99 22.42 4.78 -7.06
C GLU A 99 21.19 4.57 -6.17
N ALA A 100 21.27 3.74 -5.13
CA ALA A 100 20.16 3.48 -4.23
C ALA A 100 20.03 4.58 -3.16
N TYR A 101 18.79 4.82 -2.74
CA TYR A 101 18.45 5.73 -1.64
C TYR A 101 17.91 4.88 -0.49
N ILE A 102 18.53 5.00 0.69
CA ILE A 102 18.27 4.12 1.83
C ILE A 102 17.92 4.96 3.04
N PHE A 103 16.75 4.70 3.61
CA PHE A 103 16.26 5.32 4.82
C PHE A 103 16.88 4.67 6.06
N ARG A 104 17.40 5.52 6.95
CA ARG A 104 18.01 5.09 8.21
C ARG A 104 16.92 4.78 9.22
N MET A 105 16.84 3.53 9.64
CA MET A 105 15.93 3.11 10.69
C MET A 105 16.38 3.71 12.04
N PRO A 106 15.51 4.42 12.79
CA PRO A 106 15.87 4.88 14.12
C PRO A 106 16.00 3.69 15.07
N ALA A 107 17.13 3.56 15.76
CA ALA A 107 17.38 2.46 16.70
C ALA A 107 16.67 2.68 18.06
N GLY A 108 16.43 1.59 18.78
CA GLY A 108 15.93 1.58 20.16
C GLY A 108 14.53 2.15 20.36
N ARG A 109 13.68 2.15 19.31
CA ARG A 109 12.29 2.63 19.41
C ARG A 109 11.32 1.46 19.40
N VAL A 110 10.22 1.62 20.13
CA VAL A 110 9.03 0.79 19.98
C VAL A 110 7.98 1.61 19.23
N ILE A 111 7.54 1.10 18.08
CA ILE A 111 6.44 1.67 17.31
C ILE A 111 5.16 0.97 17.73
N GLU A 112 4.25 1.74 18.32
CA GLU A 112 2.92 1.27 18.68
C GLU A 112 1.92 1.76 17.64
N ILE A 113 1.08 0.86 17.16
CA ILE A 113 0.01 1.15 16.21
C ILE A 113 -1.30 0.71 16.86
N ASP A 114 -2.24 1.65 16.98
CA ASP A 114 -3.61 1.34 17.34
C ASP A 114 -4.36 0.92 16.08
N ASP A 115 -4.37 -0.39 15.81
CA ASP A 115 -5.05 -0.96 14.66
C ASP A 115 -6.57 -1.04 14.91
N MET A 116 -7.36 -0.60 13.93
CA MET A 116 -8.83 -0.60 14.02
C MET A 116 -9.45 -1.99 14.16
N ILE A 117 -8.72 -3.05 13.83
CA ILE A 117 -9.20 -4.44 13.83
C ILE A 117 -8.48 -5.26 14.90
N HIS A 118 -7.15 -5.21 14.96
CA HIS A 118 -6.34 -5.98 15.92
C HIS A 118 -6.16 -5.29 17.28
N GLY A 119 -6.53 -4.01 17.39
CA GLY A 119 -6.19 -3.20 18.56
C GLY A 119 -4.71 -2.83 18.58
N LYS A 120 -4.17 -2.60 19.77
CA LYS A 120 -2.80 -2.13 19.95
C LYS A 120 -1.78 -3.22 19.58
N VAL A 121 -0.91 -2.92 18.62
CA VAL A 121 0.22 -3.77 18.21
C VAL A 121 1.53 -3.00 18.32
N SER A 122 2.62 -3.68 18.68
CA SER A 122 3.92 -3.04 18.95
C SER A 122 5.05 -3.71 18.18
N PHE A 123 5.99 -2.92 17.68
CA PHE A 123 7.14 -3.38 16.90
C PHE A 123 8.42 -2.70 17.39
N ASN A 124 9.50 -3.46 17.58
CA ASN A 124 10.81 -2.88 17.87
C ASN A 124 11.51 -2.50 16.55
N THR A 125 12.04 -1.29 16.47
CA THR A 125 12.78 -0.83 15.30
C THR A 125 14.14 -1.51 15.13
N ASP A 126 14.71 -2.06 16.20
CA ASP A 126 15.96 -2.82 16.13
C ASP A 126 15.82 -4.12 15.31
N ASP A 127 14.60 -4.63 15.16
CA ASP A 127 14.29 -5.80 14.33
C ASP A 127 14.09 -5.43 12.84
N ILE A 128 14.14 -4.14 12.51
CA ILE A 128 13.90 -3.62 11.17
C ILE A 128 15.19 -3.03 10.62
N LYS A 129 15.65 -3.59 9.50
CA LYS A 129 16.81 -3.04 8.79
C LYS A 129 16.50 -1.68 8.17
N ASP A 130 17.55 -0.94 7.82
CA ASP A 130 17.44 0.23 6.93
C ASP A 130 16.65 -0.11 5.66
N GLN A 131 15.82 0.81 5.20
CA GLN A 131 14.82 0.55 4.16
C GLN A 131 15.20 1.23 2.86
N VAL A 132 15.33 0.45 1.78
CA VAL A 132 15.49 1.01 0.44
C VAL A 132 14.22 1.81 0.08
N MET A 133 14.40 3.05 -0.37
CA MET A 133 13.36 3.93 -0.88
C MET A 133 13.33 3.95 -2.41
N ILE A 134 14.51 4.06 -3.02
CA ILE A 134 14.73 3.99 -4.46
C ILE A 134 15.85 2.96 -4.68
N LYS A 135 15.60 1.98 -5.55
CA LYS A 135 16.58 0.92 -5.88
C LYS A 135 17.64 1.45 -6.85
N SER A 136 18.71 0.69 -7.02
CA SER A 136 19.81 1.05 -7.94
C SER A 136 19.39 1.15 -9.41
N ASP A 137 18.29 0.49 -9.81
CA ASP A 137 17.69 0.62 -11.15
C ASP A 137 16.79 1.87 -11.30
N GLY A 138 16.69 2.69 -10.25
CA GLY A 138 15.87 3.89 -10.20
C GLY A 138 14.39 3.66 -9.87
N SER A 139 13.93 2.40 -9.78
CA SER A 139 12.55 2.08 -9.40
C SER A 139 12.30 2.32 -7.90
N PRO A 140 11.11 2.80 -7.51
CA PRO A 140 10.78 3.00 -6.11
C PRO A 140 10.52 1.66 -5.40
N ALA A 141 10.81 1.62 -4.10
CA ALA A 141 10.43 0.51 -3.23
C ALA A 141 8.99 0.67 -2.72
N TYR A 142 8.29 -0.47 -2.59
CA TYR A 142 6.87 -0.56 -2.24
C TYR A 142 6.46 0.31 -1.04
N ASN A 143 7.13 0.15 0.11
CA ASN A 143 6.74 0.87 1.33
C ASN A 143 6.87 2.39 1.19
N PHE A 144 7.88 2.84 0.45
CA PHE A 144 8.14 4.25 0.28
C PHE A 144 7.16 4.90 -0.69
N CYS A 145 6.93 4.31 -1.88
CA CYS A 145 5.96 4.88 -2.83
C CYS A 145 4.53 4.83 -2.27
N CYS A 146 4.15 3.79 -1.53
CA CYS A 146 2.85 3.73 -0.85
C CYS A 146 2.62 4.94 0.06
N VAL A 147 3.61 5.30 0.89
CA VAL A 147 3.49 6.43 1.83
C VAL A 147 3.42 7.76 1.10
N VAL A 148 4.28 7.97 0.09
CA VAL A 148 4.28 9.21 -0.70
C VAL A 148 2.94 9.41 -1.41
N ASP A 149 2.37 8.34 -1.97
CA ASP A 149 1.09 8.43 -2.66
C ASP A 149 -0.13 8.48 -1.74
N ASP A 150 -0.11 7.76 -0.63
CA ASP A 150 -1.16 7.86 0.38
C ASP A 150 -1.23 9.29 0.93
N ALA A 151 -0.07 9.95 1.14
CA ALA A 151 -0.01 11.35 1.51
C ALA A 151 -0.53 12.29 0.41
N TYR A 152 -0.11 12.08 -0.84
CA TYR A 152 -0.58 12.86 -2.00
C TYR A 152 -2.10 12.76 -2.18
N LEU A 153 -2.64 11.54 -2.06
CA LEU A 153 -4.08 11.26 -2.14
C LEU A 153 -4.83 11.66 -0.87
N LYS A 154 -4.13 12.14 0.18
CA LYS A 154 -4.68 12.51 1.48
C LYS A 154 -5.48 11.37 2.12
N ILE A 155 -4.97 10.15 2.00
CA ILE A 155 -5.58 8.97 2.61
C ILE A 155 -5.62 9.15 4.12
N THR A 156 -6.77 8.84 4.69
CA THR A 156 -7.04 8.98 6.13
C THR A 156 -7.10 7.63 6.82
N HIS A 157 -7.48 6.58 6.10
CA HIS A 157 -7.60 5.22 6.61
C HIS A 157 -7.03 4.26 5.58
N ILE A 158 -6.17 3.34 6.03
CA ILE A 158 -5.60 2.26 5.24
C ILE A 158 -6.21 0.96 5.74
N ILE A 159 -7.10 0.38 4.93
CA ILE A 159 -7.73 -0.91 5.21
C ILE A 159 -7.16 -1.93 4.20
N ARG A 160 -6.43 -2.94 4.69
CA ARG A 160 -5.70 -3.92 3.86
C ARG A 160 -5.60 -5.28 4.55
N GLY A 161 -5.08 -6.30 3.86
CA GLY A 161 -4.89 -7.63 4.45
C GLY A 161 -3.81 -7.70 5.54
N ASP A 162 -3.96 -8.66 6.46
CA ASP A 162 -3.01 -8.96 7.56
C ASP A 162 -1.60 -9.29 7.11
N ASP A 163 -1.43 -9.78 5.89
CA ASP A 163 -0.12 -10.03 5.30
C ASP A 163 0.72 -8.76 5.13
N HIS A 164 0.10 -7.58 5.22
CA HIS A 164 0.80 -6.29 5.20
C HIS A 164 1.01 -5.67 6.58
N LEU A 165 0.62 -6.32 7.68
CA LEU A 165 0.75 -5.77 9.03
C LEU A 165 2.22 -5.41 9.36
N SER A 166 3.15 -6.27 8.99
CA SER A 166 4.60 -6.07 9.21
C SER A 166 5.21 -4.93 8.38
N ASN A 167 4.49 -4.39 7.40
CA ASN A 167 4.91 -3.20 6.64
C ASN A 167 4.54 -1.90 7.35
N THR A 168 3.55 -1.93 8.24
CA THR A 168 3.02 -0.74 8.91
C THR A 168 4.06 0.03 9.72
N PRO A 169 4.91 -0.57 10.58
CA PRO A 169 5.91 0.21 11.32
C PRO A 169 6.90 0.93 10.38
N LYS A 170 7.27 0.30 9.26
CA LYS A 170 8.14 0.90 8.23
C LYS A 170 7.47 2.13 7.60
N GLN A 171 6.18 2.00 7.29
CA GLN A 171 5.39 3.08 6.67
C GLN A 171 5.14 4.24 7.63
N VAL A 172 4.81 3.94 8.90
CA VAL A 172 4.67 4.96 9.96
C VAL A 172 5.94 5.78 10.10
N LEU A 173 7.11 5.13 10.11
CA LEU A 173 8.39 5.83 10.19
C LEU A 173 8.68 6.70 8.97
N PHE A 174 8.25 6.30 7.77
CA PHE A 174 8.32 7.18 6.60
C PHE A 174 7.40 8.39 6.73
N TYR A 175 6.17 8.24 7.23
CA TYR A 175 5.28 9.38 7.52
C TYR A 175 5.95 10.36 8.48
N GLU A 176 6.47 9.87 9.61
CA GLU A 176 7.20 10.69 10.58
C GLU A 176 8.41 11.40 9.95
N ALA A 177 9.21 10.66 9.17
CA ALA A 177 10.40 11.20 8.53
C ALA A 177 10.08 12.32 7.53
N LEU A 178 8.96 12.20 6.81
CA LEU A 178 8.45 13.20 5.88
C LEU A 178 7.69 14.35 6.58
N GLY A 179 7.52 14.30 7.90
CA GLY A 179 6.76 15.31 8.65
C GLY A 179 5.25 15.25 8.37
N LEU A 180 4.74 14.06 8.03
CA LEU A 180 3.37 13.81 7.64
C LEU A 180 2.61 13.07 8.75
N LYS A 181 1.31 13.33 8.86
CA LYS A 181 0.43 12.56 9.74
C LYS A 181 0.13 11.20 9.10
N ALA A 182 0.40 10.12 9.83
CA ALA A 182 0.03 8.78 9.40
C ALA A 182 -1.51 8.61 9.40
N PRO A 183 -2.07 7.86 8.44
CA PRO A 183 -3.48 7.47 8.46
C PRO A 183 -3.75 6.45 9.57
N GLU A 184 -5.02 6.23 9.87
CA GLU A 184 -5.45 5.11 10.70
C GLU A 184 -5.31 3.80 9.92
N PHE A 185 -4.92 2.72 10.58
CA PHE A 185 -4.69 1.42 9.95
C PHE A 185 -5.71 0.39 10.42
N GLY A 186 -6.17 -0.47 9.51
CA GLY A 186 -6.95 -1.65 9.83
C GLY A 186 -6.49 -2.82 9.00
N HIS A 187 -6.07 -3.90 9.66
CA HIS A 187 -5.60 -5.11 8.99
C HIS A 187 -6.67 -6.21 9.07
N MET A 188 -7.15 -6.63 7.90
CA MET A 188 -8.21 -7.62 7.77
C MET A 188 -7.62 -9.03 7.78
N PRO A 189 -8.16 -9.94 8.60
CA PRO A 189 -7.83 -11.35 8.55
C PRO A 189 -7.98 -11.91 7.14
N LEU A 190 -7.05 -12.77 6.74
CA LEU A 190 -7.03 -13.34 5.39
C LEU A 190 -8.19 -14.32 5.18
N ILE A 191 -8.59 -14.49 3.93
CA ILE A 191 -9.52 -15.58 3.56
C ILE A 191 -8.72 -16.87 3.56
N MET A 192 -9.22 -17.86 4.30
CA MET A 192 -8.61 -19.19 4.39
C MET A 192 -9.38 -20.17 3.49
N GLY A 193 -8.66 -21.10 2.86
CA GLY A 193 -9.25 -22.26 2.19
C GLY A 193 -9.84 -23.24 3.20
N SER A 194 -10.58 -24.23 2.69
CA SER A 194 -11.14 -25.31 3.52
C SER A 194 -10.07 -26.18 4.19
N ASP A 195 -8.84 -26.14 3.67
CA ASP A 195 -7.64 -26.79 4.20
C ASP A 195 -6.93 -25.96 5.29
N GLY A 196 -7.43 -24.76 5.60
CA GLY A 196 -6.81 -23.84 6.54
C GLY A 196 -5.56 -23.13 5.99
N ALA A 197 -5.21 -23.32 4.70
CA ALA A 197 -4.17 -22.55 4.05
C ALA A 197 -4.70 -21.18 3.59
N LYS A 198 -3.81 -20.21 3.43
CA LYS A 198 -4.17 -18.91 2.85
C LYS A 198 -4.71 -19.12 1.43
N LEU A 199 -5.92 -18.64 1.16
CA LEU A 199 -6.45 -18.62 -0.20
C LEU A 199 -5.57 -17.70 -1.05
N SER A 200 -4.94 -18.24 -2.09
CA SER A 200 -3.95 -17.51 -2.89
C SER A 200 -4.12 -17.81 -4.37
N LYS A 201 -3.53 -16.97 -5.24
CA LYS A 201 -3.48 -17.19 -6.70
C LYS A 201 -2.96 -18.58 -7.11
N ARG A 202 -2.26 -19.30 -6.22
CA ARG A 202 -1.72 -20.65 -6.48
C ARG A 202 -2.47 -21.77 -5.76
N HIS A 203 -3.35 -21.45 -4.81
CA HIS A 203 -4.07 -22.41 -3.97
C HIS A 203 -5.53 -21.96 -3.82
N GLY A 204 -6.37 -22.41 -4.76
CA GLY A 204 -7.83 -22.26 -4.70
C GLY A 204 -8.36 -20.82 -4.74
N GLY A 205 -7.51 -19.84 -5.06
CA GLY A 205 -7.92 -18.46 -5.25
C GLY A 205 -8.73 -18.30 -6.52
N VAL A 206 -10.05 -18.28 -6.37
CA VAL A 206 -11.01 -18.03 -7.45
C VAL A 206 -10.85 -16.58 -7.92
N SER A 207 -10.74 -16.37 -9.23
CA SER A 207 -10.88 -15.03 -9.82
C SER A 207 -12.32 -14.55 -9.62
N VAL A 208 -12.59 -13.25 -9.78
CA VAL A 208 -13.98 -12.77 -9.67
C VAL A 208 -14.86 -13.33 -10.79
N GLU A 209 -14.28 -13.67 -11.94
CA GLU A 209 -14.99 -14.21 -13.10
C GLU A 209 -15.28 -15.72 -13.05
N GLU A 210 -14.64 -16.48 -12.14
CA GLU A 210 -14.85 -17.93 -11.95
C GLU A 210 -16.00 -18.25 -10.99
#